data_AF-A0A7L2BJD1-F1
#
_entry.id   AF-A0A7L2BJD1-F1
#
_cell.length_a   1.000
_cell.length_b   1.000
_cell.length_c   1.000
_cell.angle_alpha   90.00
_cell.angle_beta   90.00
_cell.angle_gamma   90.00
#
_symmetry.space_group_name_H-M   'P 1'
#
loop_
_entity.id
_entity.type
_entity.pdbx_description
1 polymer ?
#
loop_
_entity_poly.entity_id
_entity_poly.type
_entity_poly.pdbx_seq_one_letter_code
_entity_poly.pdbx_strand_id
1 'polypeptide(L)'
;PVSPRSMAVQTTEWIFLGCYHGHVATIWSLGMLLYVMVCGSMPFWDDCDIVWGQLFFRKQVSPDCQHLICWCLSKHPADRPVLEQILRHPWVRG
;
A
#
# COMPACT_ATOMS: atom_id res chain seq x y z
N PRO A 1 16.98 -16.69 -32.04
CA PRO A 1 16.88 -17.72 -30.98
C PRO A 1 17.63 -17.29 -29.73
N VAL A 2 16.92 -16.69 -28.77
CA VAL A 2 17.49 -16.18 -27.51
C VAL A 2 17.76 -17.34 -26.54
N SER A 3 18.95 -17.31 -25.94
CA SER A 3 19.50 -18.37 -25.08
C SER A 3 18.72 -18.48 -23.76
N PRO A 4 18.50 -19.68 -23.19
CA PRO A 4 17.71 -19.89 -21.97
C PRO A 4 18.19 -19.12 -20.73
N ARG A 5 19.47 -18.70 -20.68
CA ARG A 5 19.99 -17.82 -19.62
C ARG A 5 19.42 -16.40 -19.67
N SER A 6 19.10 -15.89 -20.85
CA SER A 6 18.53 -14.53 -21.01
C SER A 6 17.08 -14.48 -20.55
N MET A 7 16.33 -15.58 -20.68
CA MET A 7 14.96 -15.67 -20.16
C MET A 7 14.91 -15.60 -18.63
N ALA A 8 15.89 -16.19 -17.92
CA ALA A 8 15.90 -16.18 -16.46
C ALA A 8 16.21 -14.79 -15.87
N VAL A 9 17.09 -14.00 -16.49
CA VAL A 9 17.35 -12.61 -16.06
C VAL A 9 16.13 -11.75 -16.38
N GLN A 10 15.54 -11.95 -17.56
CA GLN A 10 14.34 -11.23 -17.98
C GLN A 10 13.13 -11.56 -17.10
N THR A 11 12.89 -12.83 -16.78
CA THR A 11 11.81 -13.19 -15.84
C THR A 11 12.09 -12.62 -14.46
N THR A 12 13.34 -12.58 -14.00
CA THR A 12 13.68 -12.00 -12.70
C THR A 12 13.42 -10.49 -12.72
N GLU A 13 13.86 -9.72 -13.72
CA GLU A 13 13.53 -8.29 -13.78
C GLU A 13 12.04 -8.01 -13.99
N TRP A 14 11.28 -8.83 -14.74
CA TRP A 14 9.82 -8.70 -14.90
C TRP A 14 9.04 -9.12 -13.66
N ILE A 15 9.47 -10.17 -12.97
CA ILE A 15 8.92 -10.59 -11.67
C ILE A 15 9.31 -9.55 -10.63
N PHE A 16 10.53 -9.03 -10.60
CA PHE A 16 10.90 -7.97 -9.67
C PHE A 16 10.18 -6.66 -10.01
N LEU A 17 10.11 -6.17 -11.25
CA LEU A 17 9.34 -4.95 -11.60
C LEU A 17 7.84 -5.15 -11.35
N GLY A 18 7.30 -6.32 -11.70
CA GLY A 18 5.90 -6.69 -11.49
C GLY A 18 5.56 -6.97 -10.03
N CYS A 19 6.51 -7.47 -9.23
CA CYS A 19 6.42 -7.59 -7.77
C CYS A 19 6.72 -6.27 -7.08
N TYR A 20 7.54 -5.36 -7.62
CA TYR A 20 7.74 -4.03 -7.06
C TYR A 20 6.48 -3.19 -7.28
N HIS A 21 5.93 -3.17 -8.50
CA HIS A 21 4.63 -2.57 -8.77
C HIS A 21 3.50 -3.31 -8.04
N GLY A 22 3.55 -4.64 -8.00
CA GLY A 22 2.57 -5.49 -7.33
C GLY A 22 2.57 -5.32 -5.82
N HIS A 23 3.73 -5.21 -5.18
CA HIS A 23 3.86 -4.93 -3.75
C HIS A 23 3.31 -3.55 -3.45
N VAL A 24 3.65 -2.54 -4.24
CA VAL A 24 3.15 -1.17 -4.04
C VAL A 24 1.63 -1.09 -4.24
N ALA A 25 1.07 -1.82 -5.22
CA ALA A 25 -0.37 -1.98 -5.37
C ALA A 25 -0.99 -2.73 -4.19
N THR A 26 -0.34 -3.80 -3.71
CA THR A 26 -0.78 -4.59 -2.55
C THR A 26 -0.83 -3.75 -1.28
N ILE A 27 0.15 -2.86 -1.06
CA ILE A 27 0.21 -1.98 0.12
C ILE A 27 -0.93 -0.96 0.08
N TRP A 28 -1.28 -0.45 -1.10
CA TRP A 28 -2.42 0.45 -1.25
C TRP A 28 -3.75 -0.26 -0.96
N SER A 29 -3.95 -1.46 -1.53
CA SER A 29 -5.11 -2.29 -1.22
C SER A 29 -5.18 -2.67 0.27
N LEU A 30 -4.04 -2.91 0.91
CA LEU A 30 -3.96 -3.15 2.35
C LEU A 30 -4.38 -1.91 3.16
N GLY A 31 -3.95 -0.72 2.76
CA GLY A 31 -4.39 0.55 3.38
C GLY A 31 -5.90 0.77 3.26
N MET A 32 -6.47 0.48 2.09
CA MET A 32 -7.93 0.54 1.86
C MET A 32 -8.67 -0.46 2.75
N LEU A 33 -8.21 -1.71 2.79
CA LEU A 33 -8.80 -2.76 3.62
C LEU A 33 -8.74 -2.39 5.09
N LEU A 34 -7.59 -1.91 5.56
CA LEU A 34 -7.40 -1.49 6.94
C LEU A 34 -8.34 -0.36 7.32
N TYR A 35 -8.47 0.66 6.46
CA TYR A 35 -9.43 1.75 6.66
C TYR A 35 -10.87 1.22 6.76
N VAL A 36 -11.27 0.31 5.87
CA VAL A 36 -12.61 -0.30 5.90
C VAL A 36 -12.83 -1.09 7.19
N MET A 37 -11.82 -1.82 7.68
CA MET A 37 -11.93 -2.56 8.94
C MET A 37 -12.13 -1.64 10.16
N VAL A 38 -11.45 -0.49 10.22
CA VAL A 38 -11.53 0.40 11.40
C VAL A 38 -12.68 1.40 11.31
N CYS A 39 -12.95 1.96 10.12
CA CYS A 39 -14.01 2.95 9.93
C CYS A 39 -15.36 2.31 9.54
N GLY A 40 -15.35 1.16 8.88
CA GLY A 40 -16.56 0.49 8.37
C GLY A 40 -17.13 1.12 7.09
N SER A 41 -16.38 2.01 6.44
CA SER A 41 -16.79 2.73 5.24
C SER A 41 -15.61 2.89 4.28
N MET A 42 -15.87 3.12 3.00
CA MET A 42 -14.81 3.41 2.02
C MET A 42 -14.15 4.77 2.32
N PRO A 43 -12.82 4.91 2.23
CA PRO A 43 -12.12 6.19 2.43
C PRO A 43 -12.34 7.19 1.29
N PHE A 44 -12.52 6.69 0.06
CA PHE A 44 -12.67 7.49 -1.15
C PHE A 44 -13.96 7.07 -1.87
N TRP A 45 -14.73 8.04 -2.36
CA TRP A 45 -15.97 7.78 -3.11
C TRP A 45 -15.81 8.12 -4.59
N ASP A 46 -14.93 9.06 -4.92
CA ASP A 46 -14.64 9.52 -6.27
C ASP A 46 -13.13 9.51 -6.56
N ASP A 47 -12.75 9.42 -7.84
CA ASP A 47 -11.35 9.50 -8.28
C ASP A 47 -10.69 10.81 -7.84
N CYS A 48 -11.47 11.89 -7.74
CA CYS A 48 -10.99 13.15 -7.20
C CYS A 48 -10.46 12.99 -5.77
N ASP A 49 -11.17 12.27 -4.90
CA ASP A 49 -10.75 12.08 -3.50
C ASP A 49 -9.42 11.34 -3.40
N ILE A 50 -9.19 10.38 -4.31
CA ILE A 50 -7.94 9.62 -4.43
C ILE A 50 -6.80 10.55 -4.86
N VAL A 51 -7.04 11.40 -5.86
CA VAL A 51 -6.07 12.39 -6.34
C VAL A 51 -5.72 13.42 -5.27
N TRP A 52 -6.70 13.85 -4.48
CA TRP A 52 -6.49 14.77 -3.36
C TRP A 52 -5.85 14.11 -2.15
N GLY A 53 -6.01 12.79 -1.99
CA GLY A 53 -5.41 12.00 -0.90
C GLY A 53 -5.90 12.43 0.48
N GLN A 54 -7.10 13.02 0.56
CA GLN A 54 -7.69 13.43 1.82
C GLN A 54 -8.42 12.25 2.46
N LEU A 55 -7.87 11.75 3.57
CA LEU A 55 -8.50 10.71 4.38
C LEU A 55 -9.31 11.35 5.51
N PHE A 56 -10.58 10.93 5.65
CA PHE A 56 -11.47 11.47 6.68
C PHE A 56 -11.92 10.42 7.69
N PHE A 57 -11.24 10.35 8.82
CA PHE A 57 -11.58 9.41 9.90
C PHE A 57 -12.83 9.86 10.66
N ARG A 58 -13.99 9.28 10.35
CA ARG A 58 -15.27 9.58 11.03
C ARG A 58 -15.35 9.05 12.47
N LYS A 59 -14.56 8.02 12.80
CA LYS A 59 -14.51 7.38 14.11
C LYS A 59 -13.22 7.76 14.83
N GLN A 60 -13.23 7.64 16.16
CA GLN A 60 -11.99 7.72 16.94
C GLN A 60 -11.10 6.52 16.60
N VAL A 61 -10.11 6.77 15.76
CA VAL A 61 -9.07 5.81 15.37
C VAL A 61 -7.78 6.26 16.06
N SER A 62 -6.99 5.33 16.60
CA SER A 62 -5.75 5.71 17.28
C SER A 62 -4.78 6.43 16.34
N PRO A 63 -3.98 7.40 16.84
CA PRO A 63 -3.03 8.13 16.01
C PRO A 63 -2.09 7.22 15.22
N ASP A 64 -1.62 6.13 15.83
CA ASP A 64 -0.75 5.15 15.17
C ASP A 64 -1.47 4.41 14.03
N CYS A 65 -2.76 4.11 14.20
CA CYS A 65 -3.54 3.48 13.14
C CYS A 65 -3.76 4.44 11.97
N GLN A 66 -4.12 5.70 12.26
CA GLN A 66 -4.29 6.72 11.24
C GLN A 66 -2.99 6.92 10.46
N HIS A 67 -1.86 6.99 11.17
CA HIS A 67 -0.54 7.12 10.57
C HIS A 67 -0.23 5.95 9.64
N LEU A 68 -0.45 4.70 10.07
CA LEU A 68 -0.22 3.52 9.24
C LEU A 68 -1.08 3.53 7.97
N ILE A 69 -2.38 3.88 8.10
CA ILE A 69 -3.30 3.96 6.96
C ILE A 69 -2.84 5.05 5.97
N CYS A 70 -2.53 6.25 6.46
CA CYS A 70 -2.04 7.34 5.64
C CYS A 70 -0.73 6.95 4.92
N TRP A 71 0.17 6.24 5.62
CA TRP A 71 1.43 5.81 5.04
C TRP A 71 1.23 4.81 3.90
N CYS A 72 0.38 3.80 4.08
CA CYS A 72 -0.01 2.85 3.04
C CYS A 72 -0.72 3.49 1.84
N LEU A 73 -1.52 4.53 2.08
CA LEU A 73 -2.29 5.25 1.05
C LEU A 73 -1.57 6.47 0.49
N SER A 74 -0.25 6.56 0.68
CA SER A 74 0.57 7.65 0.13
C SER A 74 0.42 7.74 -1.39
N LYS A 75 0.29 8.98 -1.89
CA LYS A 75 0.07 9.25 -3.32
C LYS A 75 1.20 8.70 -4.17
N HIS A 76 2.45 8.97 -3.79
CA HIS A 76 3.59 8.43 -4.51
C HIS A 76 3.86 6.99 -4.07
N PRO A 77 3.94 6.04 -5.02
CA PRO A 77 4.37 4.67 -4.79
C PRO A 77 5.64 4.53 -3.93
N ALA A 78 6.59 5.45 -4.12
CA ALA A 78 7.88 5.44 -3.43
C ALA A 78 7.79 5.82 -1.94
N ASP A 79 6.74 6.55 -1.54
CA ASP A 79 6.53 6.96 -0.14
C ASP A 79 5.85 5.85 0.68
N ARG A 80 5.29 4.83 0.00
CA ARG A 80 4.57 3.75 0.66
C ARG A 80 5.55 2.79 1.36
N PRO A 81 5.20 2.27 2.54
CA PRO A 81 6.04 1.34 3.27
C PRO A 81 6.17 0.00 2.54
N VAL A 82 7.28 -0.69 2.75
CA VAL A 82 7.35 -2.12 2.46
C VAL A 82 6.69 -2.92 3.58
N LEU A 83 6.27 -4.15 3.28
CA LEU A 83 5.53 -5.01 4.21
C LEU A 83 6.27 -5.19 5.56
N GLU A 84 7.59 -5.33 5.53
CA GLU A 84 8.41 -5.47 6.74
C GLU A 84 8.33 -4.23 7.65
N GLN A 85 8.19 -3.03 7.08
CA GLN A 85 8.00 -1.79 7.85
C GLN A 85 6.59 -1.74 8.48
N ILE A 86 5.57 -2.20 7.76
CA ILE A 86 4.20 -2.31 8.29
C ILE A 86 4.17 -3.24 9.50
N LEU A 87 4.78 -4.43 9.39
CA LEU A 87 4.83 -5.42 10.48
C LEU A 87 5.58 -4.92 11.72
N ARG A 88 6.48 -3.93 11.54
CA ARG A 88 7.21 -3.28 12.63
C ARG A 88 6.51 -2.03 13.18
N HIS A 89 5.42 -1.59 12.56
CA HIS A 89 4.73 -0.36 12.95
C HIS A 89 4.16 -0.49 14.37
N PRO A 90 4.22 0.57 15.21
CA PRO A 90 3.71 0.55 16.59
C PRO A 90 2.28 0.02 16.68
N TRP A 91 1.40 0.46 15.76
CA TRP A 91 0.02 -0.03 15.70
C TRP A 91 -0.12 -1.56 15.55
N VAL A 92 0.81 -2.21 14.83
CA VAL A 92 0.80 -3.68 14.63
C VAL A 92 1.43 -4.40 15.80
N ARG A 93 2.40 -3.79 16.48
CA ARG A 93 3.15 -4.41 17.58
C ARG A 93 2.48 -4.28 18.95
N GLY A 94 1.59 -3.29 19.13
CA GLY A 94 0.92 -3.01 20.39
C GLY A 94 1.74 -2.09 21.28
#